data_AF-A0A7Y4KT02-F1
#
_entry.id   AF-A0A7Y4KT02-F1
#
_cell.length_a   1.000
_cell.length_b   1.000
_cell.length_c   1.000
_cell.angle_alpha   90.00
_cell.angle_beta   90.00
_cell.angle_gamma   90.00
#
_symmetry.space_group_name_H-M   'P 1'
#
loop_
_entity.id
_entity.type
_entity.pdbx_description
1 polymer ?
#
loop_
_entity_poly.entity_id
_entity_poly.type
_entity_poly.pdbx_seq_one_letter_code
_entity_poly.pdbx_strand_id
1 'polypeptide(L)' 'MNLLSGAVEEPLAEVVPALVEAVAALHAGKRRLAQVSLTEAHLELVLRRVGPDIELSVASLARPAHLLR' A
#
# COMPACT_ATOMS: atom_id res chain seq x y z
N MET A 1 -16.10 -0.99 15.77
CA MET A 1 -16.40 -1.39 14.38
C MET A 1 -16.12 -2.88 14.30
N ASN A 2 -16.95 -3.71 13.68
CA ASN A 2 -16.64 -5.13 13.53
C ASN A 2 -15.88 -5.33 12.23
N LEU A 3 -14.56 -5.55 12.33
CA LEU A 3 -13.72 -5.92 11.21
C LEU A 3 -14.13 -7.30 10.66
N LEU A 4 -13.90 -7.51 9.37
CA LEU A 4 -13.96 -8.86 8.79
C LEU A 4 -12.91 -9.75 9.47
N SER A 5 -13.17 -11.06 9.52
CA SER A 5 -12.20 -12.01 10.08
C SER A 5 -10.87 -11.90 9.33
N GLY A 6 -9.78 -11.70 10.07
CA GLY A 6 -8.42 -11.54 9.52
C GLY A 6 -8.07 -10.12 9.06
N ALA A 7 -8.97 -9.15 9.17
CA ALA A 7 -8.62 -7.75 8.91
C ALA A 7 -7.82 -7.14 10.07
N VAL A 8 -6.88 -6.28 9.72
CA VAL A 8 -6.01 -5.56 10.65
C VAL A 8 -6.39 -4.07 10.59
N GLU A 9 -6.48 -3.44 11.75
CA GLU A 9 -6.71 -1.99 11.84
C GLU A 9 -5.44 -1.23 11.46
N GLU A 10 -5.60 -0.16 10.70
CA GLU A 10 -4.52 0.75 10.29
C GLU A 10 -4.87 2.18 10.71
N PRO A 11 -3.89 3.05 11.01
CA PRO A 11 -4.13 4.45 11.34
C PRO A 11 -4.62 5.21 10.10
N LEU A 12 -5.93 5.27 9.88
CA LEU A 12 -6.53 5.89 8.69
C LEU A 12 -6.15 7.37 8.52
N ALA A 13 -5.91 8.07 9.63
CA ALA A 13 -5.46 9.46 9.61
C ALA A 13 -4.08 9.64 8.96
N GLU A 14 -3.26 8.59 8.89
CA GLU A 14 -1.94 8.59 8.26
C GLU A 14 -1.99 7.92 6.88
N VAL A 15 -2.63 6.75 6.80
CA VAL A 15 -2.66 5.93 5.58
C VAL A 15 -3.46 6.59 4.46
N VAL A 16 -4.63 7.16 4.76
CA VAL A 16 -5.49 7.74 3.70
C VAL A 16 -4.84 8.96 3.05
N PRO A 17 -4.31 9.95 3.80
CA PRO A 17 -3.56 11.05 3.18
C PRO A 17 -2.37 10.58 2.36
N ALA A 18 -1.56 9.64 2.87
CA ALA A 18 -0.42 9.10 2.13
C ALA A 18 -0.83 8.44 0.80
N LEU A 19 -1.93 7.69 0.80
CA LEU A 19 -2.49 7.09 -0.41
C LEU A 19 -3.00 8.13 -1.41
N VAL A 20 -3.72 9.13 -0.95
CA VAL A 20 -4.22 10.21 -1.80
C VAL A 20 -3.06 10.99 -2.45
N GLU A 21 -2.03 11.32 -1.67
CA GLU A 21 -0.83 12.00 -2.18
C GLU A 21 -0.07 11.16 -3.21
N ALA A 22 0.10 9.87 -2.94
CA ALA A 22 0.74 8.93 -3.86
C ALA A 22 -0.01 8.86 -5.21
N VAL A 23 -1.33 8.67 -5.17
CA VAL A 23 -2.18 8.62 -6.37
C VAL A 23 -2.17 9.95 -7.11
N ALA A 24 -2.27 11.08 -6.41
CA ALA A 24 -2.24 12.41 -7.02
C ALA A 24 -0.90 12.68 -7.72
N ALA A 25 0.23 12.28 -7.13
CA ALA A 25 1.55 12.42 -7.74
C ALA A 25 1.70 11.58 -9.03
N LEU A 26 1.11 10.37 -9.06
CA LEU A 26 1.07 9.52 -10.23
C LEU A 26 0.14 10.08 -11.32
N HIS A 27 -1.06 10.51 -10.95
CA HIS A 27 -2.03 11.10 -11.87
C HIS A 27 -1.47 12.37 -12.51
N ALA A 28 -0.83 13.25 -11.74
CA ALA A 28 -0.21 14.47 -12.25
C ALA A 28 1.01 14.21 -13.16
N GLY A 29 1.43 12.95 -13.33
CA GLY A 29 2.61 12.57 -14.12
C GLY A 29 3.94 12.97 -13.47
N LYS A 30 3.92 13.44 -12.22
CA LYS A 30 5.13 13.85 -11.47
C LYS A 30 5.98 12.64 -11.06
N ARG A 31 5.36 11.47 -10.94
CA ARG A 31 6.01 10.19 -10.64
C ARG A 31 5.43 9.08 -11.52
N ARG A 32 6.20 8.00 -11.69
CA ARG A 32 5.76 6.77 -12.38
C ARG A 32 5.52 5.59 -11.42
N LEU A 33 6.02 5.69 -10.19
CA LEU A 33 5.93 4.68 -9.14
C LEU A 33 5.70 5.39 -7.81
N ALA A 34 4.86 4.81 -6.96
CA ALA A 34 4.67 5.22 -5.57
C ALA A 34 4.41 4.00 -4.69
N GLN A 35 4.62 4.16 -3.39
CA GLN A 35 4.50 3.11 -2.39
C GLN A 35 3.85 3.70 -1.14
N VAL A 36 2.98 2.91 -0.48
CA VAL A 36 2.33 3.26 0.77
C VAL A 36 2.31 2.02 1.66
N SER A 37 2.95 2.13 2.83
CA SER A 37 3.00 1.05 3.81
C SER A 37 1.71 0.95 4.61
N LEU A 38 1.25 -0.29 4.79
CA LEU A 38 0.23 -0.67 5.78
C LEU A 38 0.98 -1.44 6.87
N THR A 39 1.46 -0.71 7.87
CA THR A 39 2.48 -1.19 8.79
C THR A 39 1.93 -2.28 9.71
N GLU A 40 0.72 -2.11 10.21
CA GLU A 40 0.08 -3.06 11.13
C GLU A 40 -0.18 -4.39 10.41
N ALA A 41 -0.63 -4.31 9.15
CA ALA A 41 -0.85 -5.44 8.28
C ALA A 41 0.44 -6.06 7.72
N HIS A 42 1.60 -5.41 7.90
CA HIS A 42 2.87 -5.79 7.27
C HIS A 42 2.74 -5.94 5.75
N LEU A 43 2.04 -5.01 5.10
CA LEU A 43 1.85 -4.96 3.65
C LEU A 43 2.39 -3.66 3.08
N GLU A 44 2.75 -3.71 1.80
CA GLU A 44 3.07 -2.53 0.99
C GLU A 44 2.11 -2.44 -0.18
N LEU A 45 1.46 -1.29 -0.34
CA LEU A 45 0.71 -0.95 -1.54
C LEU A 45 1.68 -0.34 -2.55
N VAL A 46 1.88 -1.02 -3.68
CA VAL A 46 2.75 -0.56 -4.77
C VAL A 46 1.89 -0.07 -5.92
N LEU A 47 2.02 1.21 -6.25
CA LEU A 47 1.25 1.87 -7.30
C LEU A 47 2.15 2.24 -8.48
N ARG A 48 1.79 1.80 -9.68
CA ARG A 48 2.57 2.03 -10.90
C ARG A 48 1.71 2.62 -12.00
N ARG A 49 2.17 3.70 -12.63
CA ARG A 49 1.49 4.30 -13.78
C ARG A 49 1.75 3.48 -15.05
N VAL A 50 0.70 3.08 -15.75
CA VAL A 50 0.75 2.32 -17.01
C VAL A 50 -0.17 3.00 -18.01
N GLY A 51 0.40 3.78 -18.92
CA GLY A 51 -0.39 4.60 -19.84
C GLY A 51 -1.24 5.62 -19.06
N PRO A 52 -2.58 5.67 -19.26
CA PRO A 52 -3.47 6.51 -18.46
C PRO A 52 -3.80 5.91 -17.09
N ASP A 53 -3.56 4.62 -16.88
CA ASP A 53 -4.01 3.87 -15.72
C ASP A 53 -2.96 3.85 -14.61
N ILE A 54 -3.43 3.53 -13.40
CA ILE A 54 -2.57 3.21 -12.24
C ILE A 54 -2.88 1.78 -11.83
N GLU A 55 -1.91 0.90 -11.96
CA GLU A 55 -1.98 -0.45 -11.43
C GLU A 55 -1.61 -0.44 -9.94
N LEU A 56 -2.38 -1.17 -9.14
CA LEU A 56 -2.12 -1.42 -7.71
C LEU A 56 -1.71 -2.88 -7.52
N SER A 57 -0.58 -3.09 -6.86
CA SER A 57 -0.12 -4.39 -6.37
C SER A 57 0.04 -4.35 -4.85
N VAL A 58 -0.19 -5.48 -4.19
CA VAL A 58 0.02 -5.62 -2.75
C VAL A 58 1.18 -6.58 -2.53
N ALA A 59 2.20 -6.14 -1.83
CA ALA A 59 3.33 -6.97 -1.42
C ALA A 59 3.23 -7.29 0.07
N SER A 60 3.44 -8.55 0.44
CA SER A 60 3.64 -8.90 1.85
C SER A 60 5.06 -8.60 2.26
N LEU A 61 5.21 -7.88 3.37
CA LEU A 61 6.50 -7.62 4.03
C LEU A 61 6.78 -8.61 5.16
N ALA A 62 5.88 -9.57 5.39
CA ALA A 62 6.08 -10.62 6.37
C ALA A 62 7.34 -11.43 6.01
N ARG A 63 8.25 -11.62 6.96
CA ARG A 63 9.38 -12.52 6.75
C ARG A 63 8.85 -13.95 6.61
N PRO A 64 9.28 -14.71 5.59
CA PRO A 64 8.91 -16.11 5.51
C PRO A 64 9.50 -16.85 6.73
N ALA A 65 8.64 -17.49 7.52
CA ALA A 65 9.02 -18.21 8.74
C ALA A 65 10.06 -19.35 8.49
N HIS A 66 10.25 -19.76 7.24
CA HIS A 66 11.16 -20.83 6.86
C HIS A 66 12.65 -20.43 6.77
N LEU A 67 12.99 -19.15 6.93
CA LEU A 67 14.38 -18.66 6.89
C LEU A 67 15.03 -18.51 8.29
N LEU A 68 14.38 -18.99 9.35
CA LEU A 68 14.87 -18.98 10.73
C LEU A 68 15.24 -20.39 11.23
N ARG A 69 15.91 -21.19 10.41
CA ARG A 69 16.46 -22.51 10.79
C ARG A 69 17.96 -22.56 10.63
#